data_AF-A0A3C2CXD0-F1
#
_entry.id   AF-A0A3C2CXD0-F1
#
_cell.length_a   1.000
_cell.length_b   1.000
_cell.length_c   1.000
_cell.angle_alpha   90.00
_cell.angle_beta   90.00
_cell.angle_gamma   90.00
#
_symmetry.space_group_name_H-M   'P 1'
#
loop_
_entity.id
_entity.type
_entity.pdbx_description
1 polymer ?
#
loop_
_entity_poly.entity_id
_entity_poly.type
_entity_poly.pdbx_seq_one_letter_code
_entity_poly.pdbx_strand_id
1 'polypeptide(L)'
;MLIGKQSWQFANRPVIESSAASGGPFEAEGKLAADFDILHDDLWMGQDSYEKAHRYLLEEAINAALSKGDFNKAEMQFMLAGDLINQITP
;
A
#
# COMPACT_ATOMS: atom_id res chain seq x y z
N MET A 1 21.55 -12.76 7.10
CA MET A 1 22.97 -12.44 7.32
C MET A 1 23.42 -11.47 6.25
N LEU A 2 24.20 -10.43 6.63
CA LEU A 2 24.80 -9.52 5.66
C LEU A 2 25.85 -10.28 4.83
N ILE A 3 25.71 -10.23 3.52
CA ILE A 3 26.66 -10.77 2.54
C ILE A 3 27.20 -9.60 1.72
N GLY A 4 28.52 -9.46 1.66
CA GLY A 4 29.15 -8.30 1.03
C GLY A 4 28.89 -7.01 1.81
N LYS A 5 28.60 -5.91 1.10
CA LYS A 5 28.46 -4.59 1.72
C LYS A 5 27.03 -4.21 2.10
N GLN A 6 26.03 -4.64 1.32
CA GLN A 6 24.66 -4.08 1.38
C GLN A 6 23.56 -5.11 1.12
N SER A 7 23.87 -6.41 1.04
CA SER A 7 22.89 -7.45 0.69
C SER A 7 22.59 -8.38 1.85
N TRP A 8 21.33 -8.68 2.10
CA TRP A 8 20.93 -9.59 3.16
C TRP A 8 20.50 -10.93 2.56
N GLN A 9 21.17 -12.02 2.96
CA GLN A 9 20.72 -13.37 2.68
C GLN A 9 19.88 -13.89 3.85
N PHE A 10 18.62 -14.20 3.59
CA PHE A 10 17.71 -14.74 4.60
C PHE A 10 17.89 -16.26 4.73
N ALA A 11 18.03 -16.75 5.97
CA ALA A 11 18.06 -18.19 6.24
C ALA A 11 16.69 -18.83 6.00
N ASN A 12 15.63 -18.17 6.48
CA ASN A 12 14.25 -18.46 6.15
C ASN A 12 13.79 -17.43 5.12
N ARG A 13 13.41 -17.89 3.92
CA ARG A 13 13.08 -16.99 2.80
C ARG A 13 11.75 -16.27 3.08
N PRO A 14 11.71 -14.93 3.13
CA PRO A 14 10.46 -14.22 3.22
C PRO A 14 9.64 -14.44 1.94
N VAL A 15 8.33 -14.38 2.07
CA VAL A 15 7.37 -14.48 0.96
C VAL A 15 6.42 -13.28 0.99
N ILE A 16 5.82 -13.00 -0.15
CA ILE A 16 4.70 -12.05 -0.25
C ILE A 16 3.43 -12.90 -0.20
N GLU A 17 2.77 -12.93 0.96
CA GLU A 17 1.52 -13.69 1.16
C GLU A 17 0.34 -13.03 0.43
N SER A 18 0.30 -11.71 0.46
CA SER A 18 -0.70 -10.91 -0.25
C SER A 18 -0.16 -9.51 -0.57
N SER A 19 -0.78 -8.88 -1.56
CA SER A 19 -0.49 -7.50 -1.95
C SER A 19 -1.77 -6.85 -2.46
N ALA A 20 -1.86 -5.53 -2.33
CA ALA A 20 -2.88 -4.76 -3.00
C ALA A 20 -2.37 -3.38 -3.43
N ALA A 21 -3.03 -2.83 -4.45
CA ALA A 21 -2.78 -1.50 -4.97
C ALA A 21 -4.08 -0.71 -5.08
N SER A 22 -4.05 0.53 -4.60
CA SER A 22 -5.11 1.52 -4.77
C SER A 22 -4.61 2.68 -5.65
N GLY A 23 -5.51 3.26 -6.45
CA GLY A 23 -5.17 4.31 -7.40
C GLY A 23 -6.30 5.32 -7.59
N GLY A 24 -5.96 6.45 -8.21
CA GLY A 24 -6.90 7.52 -8.53
C GLY A 24 -7.43 7.44 -9.95
N PRO A 25 -8.08 8.51 -10.43
CA PRO A 25 -8.72 8.53 -11.76
C PRO A 25 -7.72 8.36 -12.90
N PHE A 26 -6.49 8.87 -12.75
CA PHE A 26 -5.47 8.73 -13.78
C PHE A 26 -4.98 7.28 -13.93
N GLU A 27 -4.83 6.56 -12.83
CA GLU A 27 -4.50 5.14 -12.85
C GLU A 27 -5.65 4.31 -13.43
N ALA A 28 -6.91 4.72 -13.18
CA ALA A 28 -8.10 4.06 -13.72
C ALA A 28 -8.22 4.18 -15.25
N GLU A 29 -7.71 5.26 -15.84
CA GLU A 29 -7.60 5.45 -17.29
C GLU A 29 -6.33 4.79 -17.88
N GLY A 30 -5.47 4.23 -17.02
CA GLY A 30 -4.21 3.61 -17.39
C GLY A 30 -4.35 2.21 -18.00
N LYS A 31 -3.28 1.76 -18.66
CA LYS A 31 -3.22 0.40 -19.24
C LYS A 31 -3.15 -0.72 -18.21
N LEU A 32 -2.91 -0.39 -16.94
CA LEU A 32 -2.79 -1.31 -15.82
C LEU A 32 -4.01 -1.22 -14.89
N ALA A 33 -5.08 -0.55 -15.27
CA ALA A 33 -6.25 -0.35 -14.41
C ALA A 33 -6.82 -1.67 -13.85
N ALA A 34 -6.77 -2.75 -14.63
CA ALA A 34 -7.21 -4.08 -14.22
C ALA A 34 -6.31 -4.77 -13.18
N ASP A 35 -5.09 -4.26 -12.96
CA ASP A 35 -4.14 -4.79 -11.98
C ASP A 35 -4.29 -4.12 -10.59
N PHE A 36 -5.07 -3.04 -10.48
CA PHE A 36 -5.38 -2.40 -9.21
C PHE A 36 -6.55 -3.12 -8.52
N ASP A 37 -6.48 -3.19 -7.19
CA ASP A 37 -7.56 -3.73 -6.37
C ASP A 37 -8.67 -2.71 -6.16
N ILE A 38 -8.31 -1.43 -6.09
CA ILE A 38 -9.21 -0.32 -5.81
C ILE A 38 -8.83 0.87 -6.70
N LEU A 39 -9.81 1.44 -7.39
CA LEU A 39 -9.65 2.65 -8.20
C LEU A 39 -10.74 3.65 -7.84
N HIS A 40 -10.33 4.89 -7.65
CA HIS A 40 -11.24 6.01 -7.38
C HIS A 40 -11.41 6.88 -8.63
N ASP A 41 -12.60 7.45 -8.78
CA ASP A 41 -12.97 8.39 -9.84
C ASP A 41 -12.70 9.86 -9.46
N ASP A 42 -12.47 10.14 -8.18
CA ASP A 42 -12.16 11.45 -7.63
C ASP A 42 -10.78 11.49 -6.96
N LEU A 43 -10.02 12.57 -7.17
CA LEU A 43 -8.71 12.80 -6.57
C LEU A 43 -8.76 13.05 -5.05
N TRP A 44 -9.91 13.51 -4.54
CA TRP A 44 -10.07 13.83 -3.13
C TRP A 44 -10.64 12.66 -2.35
N MET A 45 -11.19 11.64 -3.01
CA MET A 45 -11.88 10.52 -2.39
C MET A 45 -12.88 10.98 -1.31
N GLY A 46 -13.56 12.10 -1.58
CA GLY A 46 -14.49 12.76 -0.66
C GLY A 46 -13.87 13.31 0.64
N GLN A 47 -12.54 13.41 0.73
CA GLN A 47 -11.83 13.94 1.90
C GLN A 47 -11.67 15.47 1.85
N ASP A 48 -11.32 16.07 2.99
CA ASP A 48 -11.18 17.53 3.10
C ASP A 48 -9.82 18.08 2.65
N SER A 49 -8.85 17.22 2.34
CA SER A 49 -7.51 17.61 1.89
C SER A 49 -6.82 16.48 1.13
N TYR A 50 -5.80 16.81 0.34
CA TYR A 50 -4.98 15.81 -0.35
C TYR A 50 -4.26 14.87 0.61
N GLU A 51 -3.83 15.36 1.78
CA GLU A 51 -3.16 14.53 2.79
C GLU A 51 -4.12 13.50 3.40
N LYS A 52 -5.38 13.88 3.59
CA LYS A 52 -6.43 12.93 4.02
C LYS A 52 -6.76 11.94 2.91
N ALA A 53 -6.86 12.39 1.66
CA ALA A 53 -7.10 11.53 0.50
C ALA A 53 -5.98 10.50 0.33
N HIS A 54 -4.72 10.90 0.47
CA HIS A 54 -3.58 10.00 0.35
C HIS A 54 -3.47 9.01 1.52
N ARG A 55 -3.79 9.43 2.75
CA ARG A 55 -3.94 8.51 3.89
C ARG A 55 -5.03 7.47 3.62
N TYR A 56 -6.18 7.90 3.11
CA TYR A 56 -7.28 7.00 2.78
C TYR A 56 -6.87 5.98 1.71
N LEU A 57 -6.17 6.43 0.66
CA LEU A 57 -5.64 5.55 -0.39
C LEU A 57 -4.70 4.47 0.18
N LEU A 58 -3.80 4.84 1.10
CA LEU A 58 -2.93 3.88 1.80
C LEU A 58 -3.71 2.91 2.68
N GLU A 59 -4.69 3.40 3.45
CA GLU A 59 -5.53 2.57 4.33
C GLU A 59 -6.32 1.52 3.53
N GLU A 60 -6.87 1.90 2.38
CA GLU A 60 -7.59 0.99 1.48
C GLU A 60 -6.68 -0.11 0.92
N ALA A 61 -5.47 0.23 0.47
CA ALA A 61 -4.50 -0.78 0.01
C ALA A 61 -4.11 -1.75 1.14
N ILE A 62 -3.92 -1.27 2.36
CA ILE A 62 -3.62 -2.12 3.52
C ILE A 62 -4.78 -3.07 3.79
N ASN A 63 -6.02 -2.56 3.84
CA ASN A 63 -7.20 -3.37 4.12
C ASN A 63 -7.44 -4.43 3.03
N ALA A 64 -7.25 -4.08 1.75
CA ALA A 64 -7.36 -5.01 0.64
C ALA A 64 -6.29 -6.12 0.72
N ALA A 65 -5.04 -5.77 1.03
CA ALA A 65 -3.96 -6.75 1.19
C ALA A 65 -4.24 -7.72 2.36
N LEU A 66 -4.71 -7.21 3.50
CA LEU A 66 -5.10 -8.04 4.65
C LEU A 66 -6.26 -8.97 4.28
N SER A 67 -7.30 -8.44 3.62
CA SER A 67 -8.46 -9.24 3.21
C SER A 67 -8.10 -10.34 2.20
N LYS A 68 -7.22 -10.06 1.23
CA LYS A 68 -6.76 -11.05 0.25
C LYS A 68 -5.93 -12.18 0.87
N GLY A 69 -5.22 -11.87 1.95
CA GLY A 69 -4.43 -12.84 2.71
C GLY A 69 -5.17 -13.52 3.86
N ASP A 70 -6.45 -13.21 4.07
CA ASP A 70 -7.25 -13.68 5.22
C ASP A 70 -6.58 -13.38 6.58
N PHE A 71 -6.00 -12.17 6.70
CA PHE A 71 -5.30 -11.72 7.90
C PHE A 71 -6.11 -10.69 8.68
N ASN A 72 -6.00 -10.73 10.01
CA ASN A 72 -6.43 -9.68 10.90
C ASN A 72 -5.27 -8.70 11.17
N LYS A 73 -5.57 -7.40 11.21
CA LYS A 73 -4.60 -6.35 11.59
C LYS A 73 -3.87 -6.65 12.91
N ALA A 74 -4.55 -7.27 13.88
CA ALA A 74 -3.96 -7.61 15.18
C ALA A 74 -2.85 -8.69 15.11
N GLU A 75 -2.74 -9.42 13.99
CA GLU A 75 -1.69 -10.41 13.75
C GLU A 75 -0.40 -9.76 13.21
N MET A 76 -0.47 -8.51 12.76
CA MET A 76 0.68 -7.80 12.20
C MET A 76 1.58 -7.26 13.31
N GLN A 77 2.83 -7.70 13.33
CA GLN A 77 3.80 -7.29 14.34
C GLN A 77 4.40 -5.90 14.05
N PHE A 78 4.56 -5.56 12.77
CA PHE A 78 5.19 -4.33 12.33
C PHE A 78 4.43 -3.74 11.13
N MET A 79 4.37 -2.41 11.09
CA MET A 79 4.00 -1.66 9.90
C MET A 79 5.20 -0.82 9.48
N LEU A 80 5.75 -1.13 8.31
CA LEU A 80 6.84 -0.37 7.69
C LEU A 80 6.23 0.44 6.55
N ALA A 81 6.14 1.75 6.72
CA ALA A 81 5.51 2.65 5.74
C ALA A 81 6.31 3.95 5.63
N GLY A 82 6.13 4.66 4.52
CA GLY A 82 6.71 5.97 4.28
C GLY A 82 6.13 6.61 3.02
N ASP A 83 6.21 7.93 2.97
CA ASP A 83 5.85 8.75 1.83
C ASP A 83 6.99 9.74 1.52
N LEU A 84 6.99 10.35 0.33
CA LEU A 84 8.11 11.20 -0.12
C LEU A 84 8.01 12.67 0.36
N ILE A 85 6.81 13.22 0.54
CA ILE A 85 6.59 14.67 0.75
C ILE A 85 5.48 14.94 1.78
N ASN A 86 5.65 14.50 3.03
CA ASN A 86 4.67 14.69 4.11
C ASN A 86 3.20 14.48 3.67
N GLN A 87 2.95 13.58 2.72
CA GLN A 87 1.67 13.45 2.03
C GLN A 87 0.64 12.72 2.90
N ILE A 88 1.02 12.23 4.08
CA ILE A 88 0.13 11.57 5.06
C ILE A 88 0.14 12.26 6.43
N THR A 89 0.93 13.32 6.61
CA THR A 89 1.10 14.07 7.85
C THR A 89 0.63 15.51 7.65
N PRO A 90 0.02 16.17 8.66
CA PRO A 90 -0.38 17.58 8.55
C PRO A 90 0.80 18.54 8.37
#